data_AF-A0A1C0VV49-F1
#
_entry.id   AF-A0A1C0VV49-F1
#
_cell.length_a   1.000
_cell.length_b   1.000
_cell.length_c   1.000
_cell.angle_alpha   90.00
_cell.angle_beta   90.00
_cell.angle_gamma   90.00
#
_symmetry.space_group_name_H-M   'P 1'
#
loop_
_entity.id
_entity.type
_entity.pdbx_description
1 polymer ?
#
loop_
_entity_poly.entity_id
_entity_poly.type
_entity_poly.pdbx_seq_one_letter_code
_entity_poly.pdbx_strand_id
1 'polypeptide(L)'
;MPEYLRTGIIAIHQLPRTPETLWLRILGRGTAQKQAIDELEALPADSPLRTNALELFYQLQENLGFNQSLAIEDRELVMRLRPLFQERLAEVERQGEQRGEQRGEQRGEQRTKRLIVENLLRVRFGSLDEELSAIIEPLLALSPEEFTPLLVLLSREELLARFREQNL
;
A
#
# COMPACT_ATOMS: atom_id res chain seq x y z
N MET A 1 -7.36 31.84 -36.67
CA MET A 1 -6.02 31.79 -36.03
C MET A 1 -6.04 30.65 -35.02
N PRO A 2 -5.23 29.59 -35.10
CA PRO A 2 -5.22 28.56 -34.06
C PRO A 2 -4.29 28.94 -32.90
N GLU A 3 -4.74 28.62 -31.69
CA GLU A 3 -4.08 28.81 -30.40
C GLU A 3 -2.69 28.15 -30.32
N TYR A 4 -1.69 29.02 -30.21
CA TYR A 4 -0.35 28.90 -29.65
C TYR A 4 -0.01 27.59 -28.91
N LEU A 5 0.84 26.77 -29.53
CA LEU A 5 1.68 25.78 -28.84
C LEU A 5 2.58 26.54 -27.86
N ARG A 6 2.34 26.40 -26.55
CA ARG A 6 3.22 26.94 -25.50
C ARG A 6 4.39 25.98 -25.27
N THR A 7 5.41 26.06 -26.11
CA THR A 7 6.65 25.31 -25.89
C THR A 7 7.55 26.08 -24.92
N GLY A 8 7.92 25.45 -23.80
CA GLY A 8 8.95 25.95 -22.88
C GLY A 8 10.24 25.16 -23.05
N ILE A 9 11.37 25.85 -23.21
CA ILE A 9 12.71 25.24 -23.25
C ILE A 9 13.36 25.45 -21.88
N ILE A 10 13.86 24.37 -21.28
CA ILE A 10 14.55 24.40 -19.98
C ILE A 10 16.01 24.05 -20.19
N ALA A 11 16.91 24.92 -19.72
CA ALA A 11 18.35 24.65 -19.67
C ALA A 11 18.71 24.00 -18.33
N ILE A 12 18.91 22.68 -18.30
CA ILE A 12 19.15 21.90 -17.07
C ILE A 12 20.32 22.47 -16.23
N HIS A 13 21.41 22.89 -16.88
CA HIS A 13 22.60 23.43 -16.22
C HIS A 13 22.40 24.82 -15.59
N GLN A 14 21.27 25.49 -15.87
CA GLN A 14 20.92 26.79 -15.29
C GLN A 14 19.82 26.67 -14.24
N LEU A 15 19.33 25.45 -13.96
CA LEU A 15 18.33 25.24 -12.94
C LEU A 15 18.90 25.57 -11.55
N PRO A 16 18.12 26.27 -10.70
CA PRO A 16 18.55 26.55 -9.34
C PRO A 16 18.72 25.25 -8.57
N ARG A 17 19.70 25.20 -7.65
CA ARG A 17 19.96 24.01 -6.82
C ARG A 17 18.96 23.93 -5.67
N THR A 18 17.76 23.47 -5.98
CA THR A 18 16.70 23.23 -5.00
C THR A 18 16.20 21.79 -5.12
N PRO A 19 15.50 21.27 -4.10
CA PRO A 19 14.94 19.92 -4.15
C PRO A 19 13.90 19.72 -5.27
N GLU A 20 13.19 20.78 -5.67
CA GLU A 20 12.14 20.73 -6.70
C GLU A 20 12.71 20.56 -8.12
N THR A 21 13.93 21.04 -8.37
CA THR A 21 14.61 20.90 -9.66
C THR A 21 15.51 19.68 -9.73
N LEU A 22 15.68 18.97 -8.62
CA LEU A 22 16.61 17.86 -8.48
C LEU A 22 16.37 16.77 -9.54
N TRP A 23 15.10 16.39 -9.76
CA TRP A 23 14.75 15.38 -10.75
C TRP A 23 15.16 15.79 -12.18
N LEU A 24 15.00 17.07 -12.55
CA LEU A 24 15.43 17.59 -13.86
C LEU A 24 16.94 17.60 -13.99
N ARG A 25 17.66 17.86 -12.89
CA ARG A 25 19.13 17.90 -12.87
C ARG A 25 19.76 16.51 -12.98
N ILE A 26 19.08 15.46 -12.50
CA ILE A 26 19.48 14.04 -12.72
C ILE A 26 19.48 13.70 -14.22
N LEU A 27 18.59 14.31 -15.00
CA LEU A 27 18.51 14.13 -16.46
C LEU A 27 19.53 14.97 -17.24
N GLY A 28 20.31 15.82 -16.54
CA GLY A 28 21.39 16.60 -17.13
C GLY A 28 22.58 15.73 -17.53
N ARG A 29 23.70 16.36 -17.89
CA ARG A 29 24.97 15.68 -18.17
C ARG A 29 26.13 16.34 -17.43
N GLY A 30 27.22 15.60 -17.25
CA GLY A 30 28.43 16.08 -16.61
C GLY A 30 28.26 16.43 -15.13
N THR A 31 28.77 17.59 -14.71
CA THR A 31 28.85 17.98 -13.29
C THR A 31 27.49 18.21 -12.63
N ALA A 32 26.52 18.73 -13.36
CA ALA A 32 25.17 18.99 -12.85
C ALA A 32 24.45 17.69 -12.47
N GLN A 33 24.67 16.63 -13.25
CA GLN A 33 24.10 15.30 -13.01
C GLN A 33 24.76 14.63 -11.80
N LYS A 34 26.10 14.65 -11.71
CA LYS A 34 26.82 14.09 -10.56
C LYS A 34 26.39 14.71 -9.24
N GLN A 35 26.31 16.04 -9.21
CA GLN A 35 25.83 16.79 -8.04
C GLN A 35 24.38 16.43 -7.68
N ALA A 36 23.50 16.28 -8.67
CA ALA A 36 22.11 15.90 -8.41
C ALA A 36 21.97 14.47 -7.87
N ILE A 37 22.82 13.54 -8.31
CA ILE A 37 22.89 12.17 -7.76
C ILE A 37 23.42 12.22 -6.32
N ASP A 38 24.48 12.98 -6.05
CA ASP A 38 25.04 13.13 -4.69
C ASP A 38 23.99 13.73 -3.74
N GLU A 39 23.23 14.74 -4.20
CA GLU A 39 22.11 15.32 -3.45
C GLU A 39 20.99 14.30 -3.20
N LEU A 40 20.65 13.48 -4.21
CA LEU A 40 19.63 12.43 -4.07
C LEU A 40 20.05 11.33 -3.07
N GLU A 41 21.32 10.94 -3.10
CA GLU A 41 21.90 9.95 -2.18
C GLU A 41 21.96 10.48 -0.74
N ALA A 42 22.21 11.78 -0.56
CA ALA A 42 22.19 12.43 0.73
C ALA A 42 20.78 12.61 1.32
N LEU A 43 19.73 12.50 0.51
CA LEU A 43 18.36 12.61 1.01
C LEU A 43 17.99 11.39 1.88
N PRO A 44 17.21 11.60 2.96
CA PRO A 44 16.63 10.51 3.74
C PRO A 44 15.87 9.52 2.86
N ALA A 45 15.95 8.23 3.22
CA ALA A 45 15.26 7.19 2.47
C ALA A 45 13.75 7.45 2.45
N ASP A 46 13.13 7.95 3.51
CA ASP A 46 11.69 8.23 3.60
C ASP A 46 11.23 9.49 2.85
N SER A 47 12.15 10.27 2.26
CA SER A 47 11.81 11.52 1.57
C SER A 47 10.91 11.28 0.33
N PRO A 48 9.74 11.94 0.24
CA PRO A 48 8.86 11.85 -0.93
C PRO A 48 9.56 12.30 -2.23
N LEU A 49 10.45 13.30 -2.12
CA LEU A 49 11.22 13.81 -3.25
C LEU A 49 12.19 12.76 -3.80
N ARG A 50 12.83 11.99 -2.90
CA ARG A 50 13.72 10.89 -3.29
C ARG A 50 12.94 9.78 -4.00
N THR A 51 11.76 9.43 -3.49
CA THR A 51 10.86 8.46 -4.12
C THR A 51 10.47 8.89 -5.53
N ASN A 52 9.91 10.09 -5.65
CA ASN A 52 9.41 10.59 -6.93
C ASN A 52 10.51 10.71 -7.97
N ALA A 53 11.71 11.15 -7.56
CA ALA A 53 12.86 11.25 -8.46
C ALA A 53 13.32 9.88 -8.99
N LEU A 54 13.39 8.86 -8.12
CA LEU A 54 13.77 7.50 -8.52
C LEU A 54 12.74 6.84 -9.44
N GLU A 55 11.44 7.02 -9.17
CA GLU A 55 10.35 6.49 -10.00
C GLU A 55 10.34 7.11 -11.41
N LEU A 56 10.40 8.45 -11.49
CA LEU A 56 10.44 9.16 -12.77
C LEU A 56 11.67 8.79 -13.59
N PHE A 57 12.83 8.61 -12.93
CA PHE A 57 14.04 8.17 -13.59
C PHE A 57 13.88 6.78 -14.20
N TYR A 58 13.32 5.82 -13.47
CA TYR A 58 13.12 4.46 -13.97
C TYR A 58 12.12 4.42 -15.13
N GLN A 59 10.98 5.12 -15.00
CA GLN A 59 10.00 5.25 -16.08
C GLN A 59 10.62 5.83 -17.35
N LEU A 60 11.50 6.82 -17.20
CA LEU A 60 12.22 7.38 -18.34
C LEU A 60 13.18 6.35 -18.95
N GLN A 61 13.95 5.61 -18.15
CA GLN A 61 14.84 4.55 -18.65
C GLN A 61 14.08 3.46 -19.44
N GLU A 62 12.92 3.05 -18.92
CA GLU A 62 12.06 2.07 -19.58
C GLU A 62 11.50 2.62 -20.91
N ASN A 63 11.00 3.86 -20.90
CA ASN A 63 10.42 4.53 -22.07
C ASN A 63 11.47 4.87 -23.15
N LEU A 64 12.68 5.23 -22.75
CA LEU A 64 13.81 5.48 -23.67
C LEU A 64 14.45 4.18 -24.17
N GLY A 65 14.04 3.03 -23.61
CA GLY A 65 14.24 1.67 -24.09
C GLY A 65 15.53 1.42 -24.85
N PHE A 66 16.61 1.01 -24.16
CA PHE A 66 17.75 0.21 -24.64
C PHE A 66 18.48 0.60 -25.96
N ASN A 67 18.07 1.65 -26.68
CA ASN A 67 18.51 1.96 -28.05
C ASN A 67 19.44 3.17 -28.13
N GLN A 68 20.18 3.44 -27.06
CA GLN A 68 21.35 4.31 -27.16
C GLN A 68 22.54 3.56 -26.59
N SER A 69 23.59 3.44 -27.40
CA SER A 69 24.94 3.13 -26.95
C SER A 69 25.23 4.00 -25.73
N LEU A 70 25.07 3.44 -24.53
CA LEU A 70 25.18 4.17 -23.27
C LEU A 70 26.52 4.89 -23.25
N ALA A 71 26.48 6.23 -23.20
CA ALA A 71 27.69 6.98 -22.91
C ALA A 71 28.20 6.55 -21.53
N ILE A 72 29.50 6.69 -21.27
CA ILE A 72 30.11 6.31 -19.99
C ILE A 72 29.39 6.97 -18.80
N GLU A 73 28.86 8.18 -19.00
CA GLU A 73 28.07 8.95 -18.03
C GLU A 73 26.72 8.29 -17.71
N ASP A 74 26.00 7.76 -18.72
CA ASP A 74 24.75 7.03 -18.51
C ASP A 74 24.98 5.73 -17.73
N ARG A 75 26.17 5.11 -17.90
CA ARG A 75 26.57 3.90 -17.17
C ARG A 75 26.84 4.20 -15.69
N GLU A 76 27.50 5.30 -15.36
CA GLU A 76 27.75 5.72 -13.96
C GLU A 76 26.43 5.98 -13.23
N LEU A 77 25.50 6.67 -13.89
CA LEU A 77 24.19 6.96 -13.33
C LEU A 77 23.36 5.69 -13.09
N VAL A 78 23.31 4.78 -14.08
CA VAL A 78 22.63 3.48 -13.93
C VAL A 78 23.25 2.66 -12.80
N MET A 79 24.58 2.67 -12.64
CA MET A 79 25.24 1.95 -11.54
C MET A 79 24.91 2.51 -10.15
N ARG A 80 24.75 3.83 -10.01
CA ARG A 80 24.47 4.48 -8.71
C ARG A 80 23.00 4.43 -8.32
N LEU A 81 22.08 4.66 -9.26
CA LEU A 81 20.65 4.79 -8.94
C LEU A 81 19.89 3.45 -8.92
N ARG A 82 20.33 2.47 -9.71
CA ARG A 82 19.65 1.16 -9.77
C ARG A 82 19.60 0.43 -8.43
N PRO A 83 20.69 0.36 -7.63
CA PRO A 83 20.64 -0.27 -6.31
C PRO A 83 19.65 0.40 -5.36
N LEU A 84 19.60 1.75 -5.36
CA LEU A 84 18.68 2.51 -4.51
C LEU A 84 17.21 2.22 -4.84
N PHE A 85 16.90 2.07 -6.13
CA PHE A 85 15.57 1.70 -6.57
C PHE A 85 15.23 0.23 -6.24
N GLN A 86 16.18 -0.69 -6.42
CA GLN A 86 16.00 -2.11 -6.08
C GLN A 86 15.76 -2.31 -4.57
N GLU A 87 16.53 -1.63 -3.73
CA GLU A 87 16.33 -1.62 -2.28
C GLU A 87 14.91 -1.16 -1.92
N ARG A 88 14.45 -0.11 -2.59
CA ARG A 88 13.10 0.42 -2.42
C ARG A 88 12.01 -0.56 -2.83
N LEU A 89 12.14 -1.21 -3.98
CA LEU A 89 11.18 -2.23 -4.42
C LEU A 89 11.12 -3.37 -3.41
N ALA A 90 12.27 -3.85 -2.94
CA ALA A 90 12.32 -4.90 -1.92
C ALA A 90 11.72 -4.45 -0.58
N GLU A 91 11.80 -3.18 -0.22
CA GLU A 91 11.10 -2.64 0.95
C GLU A 91 9.58 -2.62 0.75
N VAL A 92 9.10 -2.16 -0.41
CA VAL A 92 7.67 -2.14 -0.74
C VAL A 92 7.10 -3.56 -0.78
N GLU A 93 7.82 -4.52 -1.36
CA GLU A 93 7.44 -5.94 -1.37
C GLU A 93 7.32 -6.48 0.05
N ARG A 94 8.35 -6.31 0.89
CA ARG A 94 8.32 -6.75 2.30
C ARG A 94 7.16 -6.14 3.08
N GLN A 95 6.90 -4.84 2.90
CA GLN A 95 5.76 -4.18 3.53
C GLN A 95 4.43 -4.72 3.00
N GLY A 96 4.36 -5.02 1.69
CA GLY A 96 3.21 -5.65 1.05
C GLY A 96 2.91 -7.04 1.61
N GLU A 97 3.94 -7.87 1.76
CA GLU A 97 3.86 -9.21 2.36
C GLU A 97 3.35 -9.13 3.80
N GLN A 98 3.98 -8.32 4.65
CA GLN A 98 3.56 -8.17 6.06
C GLN A 98 2.12 -7.68 6.19
N ARG A 99 1.72 -6.68 5.38
CA ARG A 99 0.33 -6.19 5.36
C ARG A 99 -0.63 -7.26 4.83
N GLY A 100 -0.19 -8.07 3.87
CA GLY A 100 -0.94 -9.18 3.31
C GLY A 100 -1.19 -10.27 4.36
N GLU A 101 -0.16 -10.68 5.08
CA GLU A 101 -0.23 -11.66 6.17
C GLU A 101 -1.18 -11.19 7.27
N GLN A 102 -0.99 -10.00 7.82
CA GLN A 102 -1.86 -9.46 8.88
C GLN A 102 -3.32 -9.37 8.46
N ARG A 103 -3.60 -8.91 7.22
CA ARG A 103 -4.96 -8.87 6.69
C ARG A 103 -5.53 -10.27 6.46
N GLY A 104 -4.69 -11.22 6.05
CA GLY A 104 -5.04 -12.61 5.85
C GLY A 104 -5.45 -13.28 7.15
N GLU A 105 -4.64 -13.12 8.20
CA GLU A 105 -4.90 -13.62 9.55
C GLU A 105 -6.22 -13.06 10.09
N GLN A 106 -6.40 -11.74 10.11
CA GLN A 106 -7.63 -11.10 10.61
C GLN A 106 -8.88 -11.58 9.87
N ARG A 107 -8.81 -11.71 8.53
CA ARG A 107 -9.93 -12.23 7.73
C ARG A 107 -10.18 -13.71 8.03
N GLY A 108 -9.13 -14.50 8.21
CA GLY A 108 -9.21 -15.90 8.58
C GLY A 108 -9.88 -16.11 9.94
N GLU A 109 -9.48 -15.32 10.93
CA GLU A 109 -10.08 -15.32 12.27
C GLU A 109 -11.56 -14.94 12.23
N GLN A 110 -11.92 -13.84 11.55
CA GLN A 110 -13.32 -13.42 11.43
C GLN A 110 -14.20 -14.47 10.73
N ARG A 111 -13.70 -15.07 9.64
CA ARG A 111 -14.41 -16.15 8.94
C ARG A 111 -14.59 -17.37 9.83
N THR A 112 -13.53 -17.76 10.56
CA THR A 112 -13.57 -18.91 11.47
C THR A 112 -14.56 -18.67 12.61
N LYS A 113 -14.52 -17.49 13.22
CA LYS A 113 -15.45 -17.06 14.26
C LYS A 113 -16.90 -17.13 13.77
N ARG A 114 -17.17 -16.62 12.57
CA ARG A 114 -18.49 -16.72 11.93
C ARG A 114 -18.96 -18.15 11.74
N LEU A 115 -18.11 -19.00 11.18
CA LEU A 115 -18.44 -20.42 10.99
C LEU A 115 -18.74 -21.13 12.31
N ILE A 116 -18.00 -20.83 13.37
CA ILE A 116 -18.24 -21.40 14.71
C ILE A 116 -19.61 -20.94 15.23
N VAL A 117 -19.92 -19.65 15.16
CA VAL A 117 -21.22 -19.10 15.61
C VAL A 117 -22.37 -19.73 14.83
N GLU A 118 -22.30 -19.73 13.49
CA GLU A 118 -23.33 -20.30 12.63
C GLU A 118 -23.56 -21.80 12.91
N ASN A 119 -22.48 -22.57 13.06
CA ASN A 119 -22.58 -24.00 13.36
C ASN A 119 -23.18 -24.24 14.75
N LEU A 120 -22.77 -23.47 15.77
CA LEU A 120 -23.27 -23.63 17.12
C LEU A 120 -24.76 -23.30 17.20
N LEU A 121 -25.20 -22.22 16.54
CA LEU A 121 -26.61 -21.87 16.42
C LEU A 121 -27.41 -22.99 15.75
N ARG A 122 -26.90 -23.56 14.64
CA ARG A 122 -27.57 -24.67 13.93
C ARG A 122 -27.65 -25.93 14.79
N VAL A 123 -26.61 -26.26 15.54
CA VAL A 123 -26.59 -27.42 16.44
C VAL A 123 -27.54 -27.23 17.62
N ARG A 124 -27.60 -26.03 18.20
CA ARG A 124 -28.43 -25.71 19.37
C ARG A 124 -29.92 -25.57 19.05
N PHE A 125 -30.23 -24.92 17.93
CA PHE A 125 -31.60 -24.51 17.59
C PHE A 125 -32.15 -25.18 16.32
N GLY A 126 -31.39 -26.09 15.72
CA GLY A 126 -31.81 -26.92 14.58
C GLY A 126 -31.63 -26.25 13.22
N SER A 127 -32.11 -25.02 13.05
CA SER A 127 -31.95 -24.25 11.82
C SER A 127 -31.56 -22.80 12.10
N LEU A 128 -30.97 -22.16 11.09
CA LEU A 128 -30.55 -20.77 11.15
C LEU A 128 -31.54 -19.96 10.31
N ASP A 129 -32.60 -19.51 10.97
CA ASP A 129 -33.66 -18.70 10.37
C ASP A 129 -33.25 -17.22 10.26
N GLU A 130 -34.14 -16.38 9.73
CA GLU A 130 -33.87 -14.97 9.48
C GLU A 130 -33.66 -14.19 10.80
N GLU A 131 -34.36 -14.57 11.88
CA GLU A 131 -34.19 -13.97 13.21
C GLU A 131 -32.81 -14.26 13.80
N LEU A 132 -32.35 -15.51 13.72
CA LEU A 132 -31.02 -15.91 14.17
C LEU A 132 -29.90 -15.37 13.28
N SER A 133 -30.15 -15.24 11.97
CA SER A 133 -29.21 -14.63 11.03
C SER A 133 -28.93 -13.17 11.36
N ALA A 134 -29.96 -12.43 11.76
CA ALA A 134 -29.87 -11.01 12.07
C ALA A 134 -28.97 -10.71 13.28
N ILE A 135 -28.81 -11.66 14.20
CA ILE A 135 -27.99 -11.49 15.41
C ILE A 135 -26.53 -11.94 15.24
N ILE A 136 -26.16 -12.54 14.10
CA ILE A 136 -24.79 -13.02 13.86
C ILE A 136 -23.79 -11.87 13.87
N GLU A 137 -24.03 -10.78 13.14
CA GLU A 137 -23.09 -9.66 13.10
C GLU A 137 -22.89 -9.02 14.50
N PRO A 138 -23.95 -8.73 15.28
CA PRO A 138 -23.81 -8.32 16.68
C PRO A 138 -23.02 -9.32 17.55
N LEU A 139 -23.24 -10.63 17.38
CA LEU A 139 -22.49 -11.67 18.09
C LEU A 139 -21.00 -11.67 17.71
N LEU A 140 -20.69 -11.44 16.43
CA LEU A 140 -19.31 -11.38 15.94
C LEU A 140 -18.55 -10.12 16.39
N ALA A 141 -19.25 -9.08 16.86
CA ALA A 141 -18.62 -7.93 17.49
C ALA A 141 -18.07 -8.24 18.90
N LEU A 142 -18.64 -9.23 19.60
CA LEU A 142 -18.21 -9.66 20.93
C LEU A 142 -16.99 -10.59 20.88
N SER A 143 -16.16 -10.65 21.92
CA SER A 143 -15.06 -11.61 21.99
C SER A 143 -15.57 -13.06 22.13
N PRO A 144 -14.75 -14.09 21.79
CA PRO A 144 -15.07 -15.49 22.05
C PRO A 144 -15.55 -15.77 23.47
N GLU A 145 -14.91 -15.15 24.47
CA GLU A 145 -15.23 -15.31 25.89
C GLU A 145 -16.59 -14.69 26.24
N GLU A 146 -17.02 -13.68 25.49
CA GLU A 146 -18.30 -13.00 25.68
C GLU A 146 -19.45 -13.72 24.98
N PHE A 147 -19.28 -14.12 23.71
CA PHE A 147 -20.39 -14.74 22.96
C PHE A 147 -20.56 -16.24 23.27
N THR A 148 -19.49 -16.97 23.61
CA THR A 148 -19.56 -18.41 23.90
C THR A 148 -20.58 -18.75 25.00
N PRO A 149 -20.54 -18.13 26.20
CA PRO A 149 -21.53 -18.42 27.24
C PRO A 149 -22.96 -18.06 26.79
N LEU A 150 -23.15 -17.02 25.97
CA LEU A 150 -24.47 -16.66 25.46
C LEU A 150 -25.05 -17.78 24.57
N LEU A 151 -24.24 -18.32 23.66
CA LEU A 151 -24.68 -19.38 22.74
C LEU A 151 -24.89 -20.73 23.45
N VAL A 152 -24.14 -21.00 24.52
CA VAL A 152 -24.23 -22.26 25.26
C VAL A 152 -25.32 -22.25 26.33
N LEU A 153 -25.50 -21.13 27.04
CA LEU A 153 -26.36 -21.06 28.23
C LEU A 153 -27.77 -20.55 27.91
N LEU A 154 -27.91 -19.58 27.00
CA LEU A 154 -29.21 -18.96 26.74
C LEU A 154 -30.09 -19.85 25.86
N SER A 155 -31.40 -19.79 26.11
CA SER A 155 -32.42 -20.26 25.18
C SER A 155 -32.46 -19.37 23.92
N ARG A 156 -33.16 -19.85 22.88
CA ARG A 156 -33.33 -19.11 21.62
C ARG A 156 -33.98 -17.75 21.87
N GLU A 157 -35.02 -17.73 22.68
CA GLU A 157 -35.83 -16.54 22.98
C GLU A 157 -35.03 -15.51 23.79
N GLU A 158 -34.29 -15.95 24.81
CA GLU A 158 -33.43 -15.08 25.62
C GLU A 158 -32.29 -14.47 24.79
N LEU A 159 -31.69 -15.29 23.90
CA LEU A 159 -30.64 -14.83 23.00
C LEU A 159 -31.17 -13.75 22.04
N LEU A 160 -32.31 -14.00 21.39
CA LEU A 160 -32.93 -13.04 20.47
C LEU A 160 -33.39 -11.77 21.20
N ALA A 161 -33.98 -11.87 22.39
CA ALA A 161 -34.39 -10.72 23.19
C ALA A 161 -33.21 -9.79 23.48
N ARG A 162 -32.08 -10.37 23.93
CA ARG A 162 -30.87 -9.62 24.26
C ARG A 162 -30.30 -8.80 23.09
N PHE A 163 -30.30 -9.36 21.88
CA PHE A 163 -29.77 -8.67 20.69
C PHE A 163 -30.81 -7.82 19.96
N ARG A 164 -32.10 -7.98 20.25
CA ARG A 164 -33.16 -7.04 19.82
C ARG A 164 -33.11 -5.74 20.62
N GLU A 165 -32.84 -5.81 21.91
CA GLU A 165 -32.73 -4.63 22.79
C GLU A 165 -31.49 -3.78 22.51
N GLN A 166 -30.43 -4.35 21.94
CA GLN A 166 -29.19 -3.64 21.57
C GLN A 166 -29.22 -2.99 20.17
N ASN A 167 -30.25 -3.26 19.36
CA ASN A 167 -30.42 -2.73 17.99
C ASN A 167 -31.47 -1.59 17.91
N LEU A 168 -31.88 -1.04 19.06
CA LEU A 168 -32.72 0.16 19.23
C LEU A 168 -31.87 1.31 19.79
#